data_AF-X0U3J9-F1
#
_entry.id   AF-X0U3J9-F1
#
_cell.length_a   1.000
_cell.length_b   1.000
_cell.length_c   1.000
_cell.angle_alpha   90.00
_cell.angle_beta   90.00
_cell.angle_gamma   90.00
#
_symmetry.space_group_name_H-M   'P 1'
#
loop_
_entity.id
_entity.type
_entity.pdbx_description
1 polymer ?
#
loop_
_entity_poly.entity_id
_entity_poly.type
_entity_poly.pdbx_seq_one_letter_code
_entity_poly.pdbx_strand_id
1 'polypeptide(L)'
;MVKKSIILGLILLLGGTAVFSLVTVTRRKQHEQAAYYQSKYAAEYDDYMRKYNHWLQSDPQERAELPWGIDEYGQTKPKASQLVEQQERLKADLDKLAAGETDTYPFADFLYGRDWQKKLNKYKTQKEISDLFYTVSIVSMLVGAMILTSYLLLRSARLFIRGFTYMKKLCTDFFKQRKQASDIPPAETRNKESEEISQQQQEPSR
;
A
#
# COMPACT_ATOMS: atom_id res chain seq x y z
N MET A 1 -4.63 -5.77 -31.07
CA MET A 1 -4.67 -6.57 -29.82
C MET A 1 -4.12 -5.83 -28.60
N VAL A 2 -2.97 -5.16 -28.70
CA VAL A 2 -2.29 -4.47 -27.57
C VAL A 2 -3.15 -3.42 -26.82
N LYS A 3 -4.03 -2.68 -27.51
CA LYS A 3 -4.91 -1.69 -26.84
C LYS A 3 -5.89 -2.33 -25.86
N LYS A 4 -6.42 -3.52 -26.19
CA LYS A 4 -7.40 -4.25 -25.36
C LYS A 4 -6.74 -4.81 -24.09
N SER A 5 -5.50 -5.31 -24.21
CA SER A 5 -4.75 -5.81 -23.05
C SER A 5 -4.33 -4.71 -22.08
N ILE A 6 -4.06 -3.49 -22.57
CA ILE A 6 -3.77 -2.32 -21.71
C ILE A 6 -5.00 -1.92 -20.89
N ILE A 7 -6.17 -1.84 -21.53
CA ILE A 7 -7.42 -1.50 -20.84
C ILE A 7 -7.70 -2.55 -19.76
N LEU A 8 -7.53 -3.84 -20.08
CA LEU A 8 -7.70 -4.92 -19.11
C LEU A 8 -6.71 -4.78 -17.92
N GLY A 9 -5.42 -4.54 -18.22
CA GLY A 9 -4.40 -4.34 -17.19
C GLY A 9 -4.68 -3.15 -16.26
N LEU A 10 -5.19 -2.04 -16.81
CA LEU A 10 -5.60 -0.87 -16.02
C LEU A 10 -6.82 -1.18 -15.14
N ILE A 11 -7.82 -1.88 -15.65
CA ILE A 11 -9.01 -2.27 -14.87
C ILE A 11 -8.59 -3.18 -13.70
N LEU A 12 -7.74 -4.19 -13.95
CA LEU A 12 -7.24 -5.08 -12.89
C LEU A 12 -6.41 -4.33 -11.84
N LEU A 13 -5.57 -3.39 -12.27
CA LEU A 13 -4.72 -2.61 -11.37
C LEU A 13 -5.55 -1.65 -10.51
N LEU A 14 -6.45 -0.87 -11.12
CA LEU A 14 -7.27 0.11 -10.42
C LEU A 14 -8.31 -0.58 -9.51
N GLY A 15 -8.97 -1.62 -10.02
CA GLY A 15 -9.91 -2.42 -9.24
C GLY A 15 -9.22 -3.12 -8.06
N GLY A 16 -8.06 -3.73 -8.31
CA GLY A 16 -7.24 -4.34 -7.26
C GLY A 16 -6.85 -3.33 -6.18
N THR A 17 -6.33 -2.16 -6.57
CA THR A 17 -5.89 -1.11 -5.63
C THR A 17 -7.05 -0.56 -4.79
N ALA A 18 -8.23 -0.35 -5.37
CA ALA A 18 -9.39 0.15 -4.65
C ALA A 18 -9.85 -0.83 -3.55
N VAL A 19 -9.95 -2.12 -3.89
CA VAL A 19 -10.31 -3.17 -2.93
C VAL A 19 -9.24 -3.32 -1.86
N PHE A 20 -7.95 -3.28 -2.25
CA PHE A 20 -6.83 -3.34 -1.31
C PHE A 20 -6.90 -2.22 -0.26
N SER A 21 -7.12 -0.98 -0.72
CA SER A 21 -7.22 0.20 0.13
C SER A 21 -8.39 0.10 1.11
N LEU A 22 -9.56 -0.32 0.64
CA LEU A 22 -10.74 -0.50 1.51
C LEU A 22 -10.52 -1.58 2.58
N VAL A 23 -9.93 -2.72 2.20
CA VAL A 23 -9.67 -3.81 3.14
C VAL A 23 -8.61 -3.41 4.17
N THR A 24 -7.53 -2.77 3.75
CA THR A 24 -6.46 -2.33 4.66
C THR A 24 -6.93 -1.27 5.65
N VAL A 25 -7.73 -0.28 5.20
CA VAL A 25 -8.32 0.73 6.10
C VAL A 25 -9.28 0.08 7.10
N THR A 26 -10.12 -0.84 6.65
CA THR A 26 -11.06 -1.56 7.53
C THR A 26 -10.31 -2.38 8.58
N ARG A 27 -9.30 -3.15 8.18
CA ARG A 27 -8.47 -3.93 9.11
C ARG A 27 -7.76 -3.04 10.11
N ARG A 28 -7.20 -1.91 9.68
CA ARG A 28 -6.52 -0.97 10.57
C ARG A 28 -7.46 -0.41 11.63
N LYS A 29 -8.66 0.02 11.24
CA LYS A 29 -9.68 0.49 12.20
C LYS A 29 -10.10 -0.59 13.18
N GLN A 30 -10.25 -1.83 12.72
CA GLN A 30 -10.57 -2.96 13.59
C GLN A 30 -9.45 -3.24 14.59
N HIS A 31 -8.18 -3.24 14.14
CA HIS A 31 -7.03 -3.40 15.03
C HIS A 31 -6.89 -2.26 16.03
N GLU A 32 -7.07 -1.00 15.61
CA GLU A 32 -7.02 0.15 16.51
C GLU A 32 -8.13 0.09 17.58
N GLN A 33 -9.35 -0.28 17.18
CA GLN A 33 -10.45 -0.47 18.13
C GLN A 33 -10.20 -1.65 19.08
N ALA A 34 -9.74 -2.79 18.57
CA ALA A 34 -9.42 -3.95 19.39
C ALA A 34 -8.30 -3.63 20.39
N ALA A 35 -7.22 -2.98 19.93
CA ALA A 35 -6.11 -2.55 20.78
C ALA A 35 -6.55 -1.53 21.84
N TYR A 36 -7.42 -0.59 21.46
CA TYR A 36 -8.00 0.37 22.40
C TYR A 36 -8.75 -0.34 23.52
N TYR A 37 -9.69 -1.23 23.18
CA TYR A 37 -10.46 -1.96 24.20
C TYR A 37 -9.59 -2.95 24.98
N GLN A 38 -8.63 -3.59 24.33
CA GLN A 38 -7.68 -4.47 25.01
C GLN A 38 -6.87 -3.69 26.05
N SER A 39 -6.39 -2.48 25.73
CA SER A 39 -5.69 -1.64 26.70
C SER A 39 -6.58 -1.16 27.84
N LYS A 40 -7.84 -0.81 27.55
CA LYS A 40 -8.84 -0.38 28.54
C LYS A 40 -9.13 -1.48 29.56
N TYR A 41 -9.26 -2.73 29.10
CA TYR A 41 -9.66 -3.85 29.95
C TYR A 41 -8.48 -4.73 30.42
N ALA A 42 -7.26 -4.53 29.93
CA ALA A 42 -6.10 -5.33 30.34
C ALA A 42 -5.76 -5.17 31.84
N ALA A 43 -5.72 -3.93 32.33
CA ALA A 43 -5.47 -3.67 33.75
C ALA A 43 -6.65 -4.07 34.65
N GLU A 44 -7.87 -4.00 34.09
CA GLU A 44 -9.11 -4.37 34.80
C GLU A 44 -9.28 -5.89 34.90
N TYR A 45 -8.69 -6.66 33.98
CA TYR A 45 -8.75 -8.12 33.98
C TYR A 45 -8.09 -8.75 35.21
N ASP A 46 -6.89 -8.29 35.57
CA ASP A 46 -6.15 -8.84 36.72
C ASP A 46 -6.86 -8.50 38.05
N ASP A 47 -7.39 -7.29 38.17
CA ASP A 47 -8.17 -6.87 39.33
C ASP A 47 -9.51 -7.63 39.42
N TYR A 48 -10.14 -7.86 38.27
CA TYR A 48 -11.35 -8.68 38.17
C TYR A 48 -11.09 -10.14 38.56
N MET A 49 -10.03 -10.77 38.04
CA MET A 49 -9.69 -12.15 38.37
C MET A 49 -9.38 -12.31 39.85
N ARG A 50 -8.78 -11.30 40.46
CA ARG A 50 -8.58 -11.24 41.92
C ARG A 50 -9.92 -11.19 42.68
N LYS A 51 -10.83 -10.27 42.31
CA LYS A 51 -12.17 -10.15 42.92
C LYS A 51 -13.02 -11.42 42.73
N TYR A 52 -12.94 -12.02 41.56
CA TYR A 52 -13.64 -13.25 41.22
C TYR A 52 -13.10 -14.45 41.99
N ASN A 53 -11.78 -14.62 42.08
CA ASN A 53 -11.16 -15.67 42.90
C ASN A 53 -11.49 -15.49 44.39
N HIS A 54 -11.54 -14.25 44.88
CA HIS A 54 -11.98 -13.96 46.24
C HIS A 54 -13.44 -14.35 46.47
N TRP A 55 -14.34 -14.01 45.53
CA TRP A 55 -15.76 -14.42 45.57
C TRP A 55 -15.94 -15.94 45.54
N LEU A 56 -15.13 -16.66 44.74
CA LEU A 56 -15.10 -18.13 44.72
C LEU A 56 -14.70 -18.72 46.07
N GLN A 57 -13.82 -18.05 46.82
CA GLN A 57 -13.37 -18.47 48.15
C GLN A 57 -14.34 -18.06 49.28
N SER A 58 -15.27 -17.14 49.03
CA SER A 58 -16.32 -16.74 49.98
C SER A 58 -17.36 -17.85 50.20
N ASP A 59 -17.95 -17.86 51.40
CA ASP A 59 -18.92 -18.85 51.84
C ASP A 59 -20.13 -18.90 50.87
N PRO A 60 -20.62 -20.08 50.46
CA PRO A 60 -21.78 -20.22 49.58
C PRO A 60 -23.02 -19.45 50.03
N GLN A 61 -23.21 -19.22 51.34
CA GLN A 61 -24.32 -18.43 51.86
C GLN A 61 -24.14 -16.90 51.67
N GLU A 62 -22.90 -16.43 51.51
CA GLU A 62 -22.54 -15.03 51.27
C GLU A 62 -22.31 -14.71 49.79
N ARG A 63 -22.39 -15.71 48.90
CA ARG A 63 -22.34 -15.52 47.44
C ARG A 63 -23.63 -14.89 46.90
N ALA A 64 -23.99 -13.73 47.42
CA ALA A 64 -25.05 -12.90 46.87
C ALA A 64 -24.49 -12.13 45.67
N GLU A 65 -25.05 -12.42 44.49
CA GLU A 65 -24.78 -11.81 43.19
C GLU A 65 -23.34 -11.95 42.67
N LEU A 66 -23.18 -12.14 41.36
CA LEU A 66 -21.85 -12.23 40.77
C LEU A 66 -21.16 -10.85 40.87
N PRO A 67 -19.84 -10.80 41.16
CA PRO A 67 -19.10 -9.54 41.34
C PRO A 67 -19.11 -8.62 40.11
N TRP A 68 -19.51 -9.12 38.95
CA TRP A 68 -19.69 -8.34 37.73
C TRP A 68 -20.96 -7.47 37.72
N GLY A 69 -21.92 -7.82 38.58
CA GLY A 69 -23.14 -7.07 38.77
C GLY A 69 -22.92 -5.77 39.51
N ILE A 70 -21.76 -5.57 40.13
CA ILE A 70 -21.52 -4.57 41.16
C ILE A 70 -20.44 -3.58 40.70
N ASP A 71 -20.65 -2.29 40.91
CA ASP A 71 -19.69 -1.22 40.59
C ASP A 71 -18.61 -1.04 41.67
N GLU A 72 -17.70 -0.09 41.45
CA GLU A 72 -16.61 0.25 42.39
C GLU A 72 -17.11 0.67 43.79
N TYR A 73 -18.40 1.02 43.91
CA TYR A 73 -19.04 1.53 45.11
C TYR A 73 -19.95 0.48 45.77
N GLY A 74 -19.94 -0.77 45.28
CA GLY A 74 -20.76 -1.84 45.86
C GLY A 74 -22.23 -1.81 45.39
N GLN A 75 -22.58 -1.00 44.39
CA GLN A 75 -23.95 -0.91 43.88
C GLN A 75 -24.16 -1.74 42.61
N THR A 76 -25.36 -2.28 42.44
CA THR A 76 -25.71 -3.02 41.23
C THR A 76 -25.63 -2.11 40.00
N LYS A 77 -24.69 -2.40 39.08
CA LYS A 77 -24.54 -1.69 37.80
C LYS A 77 -25.86 -1.73 37.02
N PRO A 78 -26.27 -0.61 36.39
CA PRO A 78 -27.44 -0.62 35.54
C PRO A 78 -27.22 -1.59 34.37
N LYS A 79 -28.22 -2.43 34.05
CA LYS A 79 -28.15 -3.45 32.99
C LYS A 79 -27.62 -2.92 31.65
N ALA A 80 -27.93 -1.66 31.31
CA ALA A 80 -27.42 -1.01 30.11
C ALA A 80 -25.90 -0.84 30.10
N SER A 81 -25.30 -0.47 31.24
CA SER A 81 -23.84 -0.33 31.36
C SER A 81 -23.12 -1.68 31.26
N GLN A 82 -23.68 -2.71 31.90
CA GLN A 82 -23.18 -4.08 31.81
C GLN A 82 -23.15 -4.53 30.35
N LEU A 83 -24.26 -4.37 29.61
CA LEU A 83 -24.34 -4.75 28.19
C LEU A 83 -23.28 -4.06 27.32
N VAL A 84 -22.98 -2.78 27.58
CA VAL A 84 -21.92 -2.06 26.87
C VAL A 84 -20.56 -2.66 27.18
N GLU A 85 -20.24 -2.91 28.45
CA GLU A 85 -18.98 -3.53 28.87
C GLU A 85 -18.79 -4.92 28.24
N GLN A 86 -19.81 -5.79 28.23
CA GLN A 86 -19.69 -7.12 27.59
C GLN A 86 -19.42 -7.00 26.09
N GLN A 87 -20.04 -6.01 25.42
CA GLN A 87 -19.81 -5.78 24.00
C GLN A 87 -18.42 -5.26 23.69
N GLU A 88 -17.90 -4.35 24.53
CA GLU A 88 -16.55 -3.82 24.36
C GLU A 88 -15.49 -4.89 24.65
N ARG A 89 -15.68 -5.69 25.70
CA ARG A 89 -14.80 -6.84 26.01
C ARG A 89 -14.82 -7.87 24.90
N LEU A 90 -16.00 -8.20 24.38
CA LEU A 90 -16.10 -9.09 23.22
C LEU A 90 -15.31 -8.53 22.04
N LYS A 91 -15.42 -7.23 21.73
CA LYS A 91 -14.63 -6.61 20.66
C LYS A 91 -13.12 -6.68 20.91
N ALA A 92 -12.67 -6.54 22.15
CA ALA A 92 -11.26 -6.64 22.52
C ALA A 92 -10.70 -8.05 22.25
N ASP A 93 -11.49 -9.08 22.55
CA ASP A 93 -11.03 -10.47 22.49
C ASP A 93 -11.53 -11.23 21.25
N LEU A 94 -12.29 -10.61 20.35
CA LEU A 94 -12.80 -11.23 19.12
C LEU A 94 -11.70 -11.91 18.30
N ASP A 95 -10.53 -11.27 18.17
CA ASP A 95 -9.38 -11.83 17.44
C ASP A 95 -8.81 -13.09 18.12
N LYS A 96 -8.64 -13.05 19.44
CA LYS A 96 -8.12 -14.17 20.24
C LYS A 96 -9.12 -15.34 20.29
N LEU A 97 -10.40 -15.03 20.47
CA LEU A 97 -11.51 -15.98 20.41
C LEU A 97 -11.63 -16.61 19.00
N ALA A 98 -11.33 -15.84 17.95
CA ALA A 98 -11.31 -16.37 16.60
C ALA A 98 -10.12 -17.31 16.37
N ALA A 99 -8.96 -16.97 16.92
CA ALA A 99 -7.73 -17.77 16.88
C ALA A 99 -7.77 -19.00 17.80
N GLY A 100 -8.71 -19.06 18.75
CA GLY A 100 -8.79 -20.13 19.75
C GLY A 100 -7.73 -20.03 20.86
N GLU A 101 -7.14 -18.85 21.05
CA GLU A 101 -6.11 -18.60 22.06
C GLU A 101 -6.67 -18.56 23.48
N THR A 102 -7.97 -18.24 23.62
CA THR A 102 -8.63 -18.12 24.93
C THR A 102 -9.73 -19.17 25.06
N ASP A 103 -9.55 -20.14 25.96
CA ASP A 103 -10.66 -20.96 26.42
C ASP A 103 -11.49 -20.14 27.42
N THR A 104 -12.73 -19.87 27.04
CA THR A 104 -13.64 -19.01 27.82
C THR A 104 -14.85 -19.79 28.35
N TYR A 105 -14.89 -21.09 28.10
CA TYR A 105 -15.89 -21.98 28.69
C TYR A 105 -15.54 -22.22 30.17
N PRO A 106 -16.50 -22.20 31.12
CA PRO A 106 -17.95 -22.01 30.96
C PRO A 106 -18.46 -20.56 31.14
N PHE A 107 -17.57 -19.57 31.27
CA PHE A 107 -17.95 -18.20 31.66
C PHE A 107 -18.20 -17.22 30.50
N ALA A 108 -18.04 -17.65 29.25
CA ALA A 108 -18.16 -16.80 28.07
C ALA A 108 -19.54 -16.14 27.93
N ASP A 109 -20.62 -16.86 28.26
CA ASP A 109 -21.99 -16.34 28.20
C ASP A 109 -22.22 -15.22 29.21
N PHE A 110 -21.51 -15.28 30.33
CA PHE A 110 -21.46 -14.20 31.29
C PHE A 110 -20.62 -13.08 30.68
N LEU A 111 -19.31 -13.26 30.47
CA LEU A 111 -18.35 -12.23 30.09
C LEU A 111 -18.71 -11.43 28.82
N TYR A 112 -19.28 -12.09 27.82
CA TYR A 112 -19.54 -11.49 26.50
C TYR A 112 -21.04 -11.39 26.16
N GLY A 113 -21.90 -11.93 27.02
CA GLY A 113 -23.34 -12.05 26.84
C GLY A 113 -23.74 -13.22 25.95
N ARG A 114 -24.96 -13.75 26.12
CA ARG A 114 -25.48 -14.96 25.42
C ARG A 114 -25.35 -14.98 23.89
N ASP A 115 -25.29 -13.82 23.24
CA ASP A 115 -25.17 -13.71 21.78
C ASP A 115 -23.72 -13.69 21.26
N TRP A 116 -22.72 -13.91 22.12
CA TRP A 116 -21.31 -13.79 21.76
C TRP A 116 -20.89 -14.77 20.66
N GLN A 117 -21.38 -16.02 20.70
CA GLN A 117 -21.09 -17.03 19.68
C GLN A 117 -21.56 -16.59 18.29
N LYS A 118 -22.75 -15.99 18.21
CA LYS A 118 -23.29 -15.46 16.95
C LYS A 118 -22.44 -14.32 16.41
N LYS A 119 -21.99 -13.41 17.29
CA LYS A 119 -21.12 -12.29 16.93
C LYS A 119 -19.73 -12.77 16.49
N LEU A 120 -19.17 -13.75 17.21
CA LEU A 120 -17.90 -14.39 16.86
C LEU A 120 -17.98 -15.10 15.51
N ASN A 121 -19.04 -15.86 15.26
CA ASN A 121 -19.21 -16.55 13.99
C ASN A 121 -19.33 -15.54 12.83
N LYS A 122 -20.14 -14.50 13.00
CA LYS A 122 -20.25 -13.41 12.02
C LYS A 122 -18.88 -12.75 11.76
N TYR A 123 -18.10 -12.51 12.81
CA TYR A 123 -16.76 -11.95 12.70
C TYR A 123 -15.81 -12.89 11.94
N LYS A 124 -15.80 -14.19 12.24
CA LYS A 124 -15.01 -15.20 11.52
C LYS A 124 -15.34 -15.20 10.02
N THR A 125 -16.62 -15.29 9.68
CA THR A 125 -17.06 -15.24 8.27
C THR A 125 -16.66 -13.94 7.58
N GLN A 126 -16.81 -12.79 8.25
CA GLN A 126 -16.40 -11.50 7.68
C GLN A 126 -14.89 -11.42 7.46
N LYS A 127 -14.09 -11.95 8.40
CA LYS A 127 -12.63 -12.01 8.32
C LYS A 127 -12.20 -12.90 7.15
N GLU A 128 -12.77 -14.10 7.03
CA GLU A 128 -12.50 -15.02 5.91
C GLU A 128 -12.80 -14.38 4.54
N ILE A 129 -13.96 -13.72 4.41
CA ILE A 129 -14.33 -13.01 3.17
C ILE A 129 -13.34 -11.87 2.89
N SER A 130 -12.96 -11.09 3.92
CA SER A 130 -12.00 -10.00 3.78
C SER A 130 -10.62 -10.51 3.36
N ASP A 131 -10.18 -11.65 3.87
CA ASP A 131 -8.89 -12.28 3.55
C ASP A 131 -8.87 -12.78 2.10
N LEU A 132 -10.00 -13.32 1.62
CA LEU A 132 -10.17 -13.70 0.23
C LEU A 132 -10.09 -12.48 -0.69
N PHE A 133 -10.82 -11.40 -0.39
CA PHE A 133 -10.75 -10.16 -1.18
C PHE A 133 -9.35 -9.55 -1.18
N TYR A 134 -8.65 -9.58 -0.05
CA TYR A 134 -7.28 -9.11 0.06
C TYR A 134 -6.34 -9.90 -0.86
N THR A 135 -6.44 -11.23 -0.83
CA THR A 135 -5.61 -12.13 -1.65
C THR A 135 -5.89 -11.94 -3.13
N VAL A 136 -7.17 -11.91 -3.53
CA VAL A 136 -7.59 -11.69 -4.93
C VAL A 136 -7.13 -10.32 -5.42
N SER A 137 -7.22 -9.30 -4.57
CA SER A 137 -6.75 -7.95 -4.89
C SER A 137 -5.25 -7.93 -5.17
N ILE A 138 -4.42 -8.57 -4.34
CA ILE A 138 -2.97 -8.66 -4.56
C ILE A 138 -2.67 -9.35 -5.89
N VAL A 139 -3.29 -10.51 -6.14
CA VAL A 139 -3.09 -11.26 -7.39
C VAL A 139 -3.50 -10.41 -8.60
N SER A 140 -4.64 -9.72 -8.52
CA SER A 140 -5.10 -8.81 -9.58
C SER A 140 -4.12 -7.66 -9.83
N MET A 141 -3.58 -7.05 -8.77
CA MET A 141 -2.59 -5.98 -8.88
C MET A 141 -1.30 -6.50 -9.53
N LEU A 142 -0.81 -7.68 -9.14
CA LEU A 142 0.40 -8.28 -9.73
C LEU A 142 0.23 -8.58 -11.22
N VAL A 143 -0.91 -9.17 -11.61
CA VAL A 143 -1.21 -9.46 -13.02
C VAL A 143 -1.33 -8.15 -13.82
N GLY A 144 -2.07 -7.17 -13.30
CA GLY A 144 -2.20 -5.85 -13.93
C GLY A 144 -0.85 -5.14 -14.08
N ALA A 145 0.00 -5.19 -13.05
CA ALA A 145 1.34 -4.62 -13.06
C ALA A 145 2.26 -5.32 -14.07
N MET A 146 2.23 -6.64 -14.18
CA MET A 146 3.03 -7.37 -15.15
C MET A 146 2.67 -7.00 -16.60
N ILE A 147 1.37 -6.87 -16.91
CA ILE A 147 0.90 -6.48 -18.25
C ILE A 147 1.38 -5.06 -18.59
N LEU A 148 1.21 -4.12 -17.66
CA LEU A 148 1.63 -2.72 -17.85
C LEU A 148 3.15 -2.59 -17.97
N THR A 149 3.91 -3.27 -17.12
CA THR A 149 5.38 -3.25 -17.13
C THR A 149 5.91 -3.83 -18.43
N SER A 150 5.38 -4.97 -18.88
CA SER A 150 5.75 -5.57 -20.17
C SER A 150 5.50 -4.64 -21.34
N TYR A 151 4.36 -3.92 -21.32
CA TYR A 151 4.03 -2.93 -22.34
C TYR A 151 4.99 -1.72 -22.32
N LEU A 152 5.29 -1.18 -21.14
CA LEU A 152 6.23 -0.06 -20.98
C LEU A 152 7.65 -0.45 -21.42
N LEU A 153 8.07 -1.68 -21.13
CA LEU A 153 9.37 -2.21 -21.54
C LEU A 153 9.48 -2.33 -23.07
N LEU A 154 8.45 -2.87 -23.73
CA LEU A 154 8.38 -2.93 -25.19
C LEU A 154 8.36 -1.52 -25.83
N ARG A 155 7.64 -0.58 -25.22
CA ARG A 155 7.55 0.80 -25.71
C ARG A 155 8.89 1.53 -25.56
N SER A 156 9.54 1.40 -24.41
CA SER A 156 10.86 2.00 -24.16
C SER A 156 11.91 1.41 -25.09
N ALA A 157 11.98 0.08 -25.25
CA ALA A 157 12.89 -0.57 -26.19
C ALA A 157 12.75 -0.03 -27.63
N ARG A 158 11.51 0.16 -28.12
CA ARG A 158 11.28 0.79 -29.44
C ARG A 158 11.74 2.24 -29.49
N LEU A 159 11.51 3.01 -28.44
CA LEU A 159 11.97 4.41 -28.36
C LEU A 159 13.51 4.47 -28.35
N PHE A 160 14.16 3.57 -27.63
CA PHE A 160 15.62 3.44 -27.62
C PHE A 160 16.17 3.10 -29.01
N ILE A 161 15.62 2.07 -29.68
CA ILE A 161 16.04 1.72 -31.04
C ILE A 161 15.84 2.91 -31.99
N ARG A 162 14.69 3.59 -31.94
CA ARG A 162 14.40 4.72 -32.82
C ARG A 162 15.32 5.90 -32.53
N GLY A 163 15.56 6.22 -31.26
CA GLY A 163 16.50 7.27 -30.85
C GLY A 163 17.93 6.96 -31.27
N PHE A 164 18.35 5.70 -31.16
CA PHE A 164 19.67 5.26 -31.61
C PHE A 164 19.83 5.39 -33.12
N THR A 165 18.80 5.04 -33.90
CA THR A 165 18.82 5.23 -35.36
C THR A 165 18.88 6.70 -35.76
N TYR A 166 18.15 7.59 -35.09
CA TYR A 166 18.21 9.03 -35.34
C TYR A 166 19.59 9.62 -34.99
N MET A 167 20.16 9.25 -33.84
CA MET A 167 21.53 9.66 -33.49
C MET A 167 22.56 9.13 -34.46
N LYS A 168 22.45 7.86 -34.87
CA LYS A 168 23.38 7.26 -35.84
C LYS A 168 23.34 8.00 -37.17
N LYS A 169 22.15 8.41 -37.64
CA LYS A 169 21.95 9.22 -38.85
C LYS A 169 22.60 10.60 -38.74
N LEU A 170 22.36 11.31 -37.64
CA LEU A 170 22.99 12.61 -37.37
C LEU A 170 24.52 12.50 -37.31
N CYS A 171 25.04 11.44 -36.68
CA CYS A 171 26.47 11.21 -36.58
C CYS A 171 27.09 10.90 -37.95
N THR A 172 26.46 10.04 -38.76
CA THR A 172 26.93 9.76 -40.13
C THR A 172 26.89 10.99 -41.01
N ASP A 173 25.86 11.85 -40.89
CA ASP A 173 25.75 13.09 -41.67
C ASP A 173 26.85 14.09 -41.25
N PHE A 174 27.11 14.23 -39.94
CA PHE A 174 28.22 15.04 -39.41
C PHE A 174 29.59 14.57 -39.91
N PHE A 175 29.86 13.26 -39.87
CA PHE A 175 31.12 12.70 -40.36
C PHE A 175 31.27 12.86 -41.88
N LYS A 176 30.17 12.74 -42.64
CA LYS A 176 30.17 12.93 -44.10
C LYS A 176 30.43 14.39 -44.48
N GLN A 177 29.84 15.35 -43.76
CA GLN A 177 30.04 16.78 -43.98
C GLN A 177 31.47 17.22 -43.63
N ARG A 178 32.05 16.65 -42.56
CA ARG A 178 33.46 16.88 -42.21
C ARG A 178 34.43 16.34 -43.26
N LYS A 179 34.10 15.22 -43.91
CA LYS A 179 34.92 14.65 -44.98
C LYS A 179 34.90 15.53 -46.24
N GLN A 180 33.73 16.06 -46.63
CA GLN A 180 33.63 16.99 -47.76
C GLN A 180 34.32 18.33 -47.53
N ALA A 181 34.34 18.85 -46.30
CA ALA A 181 35.09 20.08 -45.98
C ALA A 181 36.61 19.91 -46.00
N SER A 182 37.09 18.66 -45.86
CA SER A 182 38.52 18.30 -45.92
C SER A 182 39.03 18.07 -47.34
N ASP A 183 38.15 17.85 -48.31
CA ASP A 183 38.51 17.65 -49.73
C ASP A 183 38.54 18.97 -50.52
N ILE A 184 38.34 20.12 -49.86
CA ILE A 184 38.58 21.44 -50.44
C ILE A 184 40.10 21.69 -50.36
N PRO A 185 40.83 21.70 -51.48
CA PRO A 185 42.27 21.94 -51.45
C PRO A 185 42.55 23.33 -50.86
N PRO A 186 43.63 23.51 -50.07
CA PRO A 186 43.99 24.83 -49.58
C PRO A 186 44.16 25.75 -50.78
N ALA A 187 43.53 26.92 -50.71
CA ALA A 187 43.67 27.98 -51.69
C ALA A 187 45.12 28.50 -51.65
N GLU A 188 46.01 27.74 -52.28
CA GLU A 188 47.31 28.21 -52.69
C GLU A 188 47.09 29.12 -53.90
N THR A 189 47.75 30.27 -53.91
CA THR A 189 47.80 31.30 -54.97
C THR A 189 46.66 32.34 -55.03
N ARG A 190 46.70 33.30 -54.10
CA ARG A 190 46.30 34.70 -54.38
C ARG A 190 47.35 35.69 -53.85
N ASN A 191 48.60 35.50 -54.25
CA ASN A 191 49.74 36.38 -53.93
C ASN A 191 50.63 36.64 -55.18
N LYS A 192 50.04 36.80 -56.37
CA LYS A 192 50.79 37.18 -57.58
C LYS A 192 50.20 38.34 -58.39
N GLU A 193 49.06 38.90 -58.00
CA GLU A 193 48.41 39.98 -58.76
C GLU A 193 48.72 41.39 -58.21
N SER A 194 49.38 41.49 -57.05
CA SER A 194 49.68 42.79 -56.41
C SER A 194 51.08 43.34 -56.67
N GLU A 195 52.00 42.57 -57.30
CA GLU A 195 53.33 43.09 -57.67
C GLU A 195 53.40 43.66 -59.11
N GLU A 196 52.48 43.31 -60.02
CA GLU A 196 52.53 43.81 -61.40
C GLU A 196 51.97 45.23 -61.57
N ILE A 197 51.11 45.70 -60.66
CA ILE A 197 50.42 47.00 -60.80
C ILE A 197 51.30 48.18 -60.30
N SER A 198 52.33 47.95 -59.46
CA SER A 198 53.16 49.04 -58.95
C SER A 198 54.35 49.43 -59.82
N GLN A 199 54.68 48.69 -60.89
CA GLN A 199 55.81 49.02 -61.76
C GLN A 199 55.46 49.84 -63.02
N GLN A 200 54.17 50.03 -63.34
CA GLN A 200 53.77 50.69 -64.60
C GLN A 200 53.45 52.19 -64.49
N GLN A 201 53.65 52.81 -63.32
CA GLN A 201 53.31 54.23 -63.09
C GLN A 201 54.50 55.15 -62.81
N GLN A 202 55.72 54.69 -63.13
CA GLN A 202 56.94 55.49 -63.05
C GLN A 202 57.67 55.52 -64.40
N GLU A 203 57.16 56.29 -65.35
CA GLU A 203 58.01 56.83 -66.42
C GLU A 203 57.58 58.27 -66.78
N PRO A 204 58.47 59.27 -66.59
CA PRO A 204 58.28 60.64 -67.02
C PRO A 204 59.09 60.94 -68.29
N SER A 205 58.53 61.70 -69.23
CA SER A 205 59.28 62.52 -70.20
C SER A 205 58.40 63.69 -70.61
N ARG A 206 58.78 64.93 -70.29
CA ARG A 206 59.82 65.78 -70.94
C ARG A 206 59.48 66.11 -72.37
#